data_AF-D7MHP2-F1
#
_entry.id   AF-D7MHP2-F1
#
_cell.length_a   1.000
_cell.length_b   1.000
_cell.length_c   1.000
_cell.angle_alpha   90.00
_cell.angle_beta   90.00
_cell.angle_gamma   90.00
#
_symmetry.space_group_name_H-M   'P 1'
#
loop_
_entity.id
_entity.type
_entity.pdbx_description
1 polymer ?
#
loop_
_entity_poly.entity_id
_entity_poly.type
_entity_poly.pdbx_seq_one_letter_code
_entity_poly.pdbx_strand_id
1 'polypeptide(L)'
;MTSSDQSPSHNVFVYGSFQEPAVVSLILECSPVIVSAQLHGYHLYRLKGRLHPCISPSENGVINGKVLIPSPSFTRKIRGLNQQIGVFLF
;
A
#
# COMPACT_ATOMS: atom_id res chain seq x y z
N MET A 1 -9.50 32.05 11.72
CA MET A 1 -9.02 31.08 12.74
C MET A 1 -8.64 29.82 11.99
N THR A 2 -7.38 29.39 12.15
CA THR A 2 -6.62 28.49 11.28
C THR A 2 -7.33 27.16 11.01
N SER A 3 -7.52 26.85 9.72
CA SER A 3 -7.90 25.53 9.22
C SER A 3 -6.87 24.52 9.71
N SER A 4 -7.27 23.61 10.59
CA SER A 4 -6.45 22.45 10.91
C SER A 4 -6.27 21.65 9.63
N ASP A 5 -5.05 21.63 9.09
CA ASP A 5 -4.59 20.75 8.02
C ASP A 5 -4.72 19.28 8.45
N GLN A 6 -5.95 18.75 8.49
CA GLN A 6 -6.18 17.31 8.50
C GLN A 6 -5.81 16.82 7.10
N SER A 7 -4.52 16.54 6.89
CA SER A 7 -4.11 15.75 5.73
C SER A 7 -4.88 14.43 5.81
N PRO A 8 -5.74 14.09 4.83
CA PRO A 8 -6.49 12.85 4.87
C PRO A 8 -5.53 11.68 5.08
N SER A 9 -5.75 10.92 6.16
CA SER A 9 -5.03 9.69 6.45
C SER A 9 -5.50 8.64 5.44
N HIS A 10 -4.90 8.63 4.25
CA HIS A 10 -5.25 7.67 3.22
C HIS A 10 -4.77 6.28 3.61
N ASN A 11 -5.72 5.36 3.77
CA ASN A 11 -5.44 3.94 3.91
C ASN A 11 -4.76 3.41 2.64
N VAL A 12 -3.74 2.57 2.81
CA VAL A 12 -2.96 2.05 1.68
C VAL A 12 -3.20 0.56 1.55
N PHE A 13 -3.79 0.11 0.46
CA PHE A 13 -3.83 -1.31 0.13
C PHE A 13 -2.45 -1.76 -0.36
N VAL A 14 -1.95 -2.87 0.17
CA VAL A 14 -0.66 -3.44 -0.18
C VAL A 14 -0.81 -4.90 -0.59
N TYR A 15 -0.10 -5.25 -1.65
CA TYR A 15 0.06 -6.60 -2.16
C TYR A 15 1.55 -6.89 -2.31
N GLY A 16 1.99 -8.11 -2.00
CA GLY A 16 3.43 -8.46 -1.94
C GLY A 16 4.12 -8.10 -0.61
N SER A 17 5.36 -7.61 -0.67
CA SER A 17 6.29 -7.54 0.48
C SER A 17 5.83 -6.64 1.62
N PHE A 18 5.08 -5.58 1.34
CA PHE A 18 4.54 -4.67 2.35
C PHE A 18 3.42 -5.28 3.20
N GLN A 19 3.04 -6.54 2.95
CA GLN A 19 2.15 -7.27 3.85
C GLN A 19 2.88 -7.79 5.09
N GLU A 20 4.22 -7.86 5.08
CA GLU A 20 5.01 -8.35 6.19
C GLU A 20 5.35 -7.20 7.17
N PRO A 21 4.90 -7.25 8.44
CA PRO A 21 5.12 -6.16 9.39
C PRO A 21 6.59 -5.78 9.56
N ALA A 22 7.50 -6.76 9.57
CA ALA A 22 8.93 -6.51 9.69
C ALA A 22 9.49 -5.68 8.53
N VAL A 23 9.01 -5.92 7.29
CA VAL A 23 9.41 -5.16 6.10
C VAL A 23 8.85 -3.73 6.18
N VAL A 24 7.60 -3.59 6.60
CA VAL A 24 6.95 -2.29 6.77
C VAL A 24 7.68 -1.45 7.82
N SER A 25 8.00 -2.04 8.97
CA SER A 25 8.75 -1.36 10.04
C SER A 25 10.17 -0.98 9.63
N LEU A 26 10.85 -1.84 8.87
CA LEU A 26 12.19 -1.54 8.36
C LEU A 26 12.19 -0.38 7.35
N ILE A 27 11.26 -0.39 6.38
CA ILE A 27 11.26 0.59 5.28
C ILE A 27 10.62 1.91 5.69
N LEU A 28 9.51 1.86 6.42
CA LEU A 28 8.76 3.07 6.80
C LEU A 28 9.20 3.64 8.16
N GLU A 29 10.07 2.93 8.89
CA GLU A 29 10.51 3.31 10.24
C GLU A 29 9.32 3.53 11.20
N CYS A 30 8.21 2.83 10.96
CA CYS A 30 7.00 2.93 11.75
C CYS A 30 6.25 1.59 11.78
N SER A 31 5.42 1.38 12.80
CA SER A 31 4.56 0.19 12.90
C SER A 31 3.10 0.61 12.72
N PRO A 32 2.59 0.68 11.47
CA PRO A 32 1.18 0.99 11.23
C PRO A 32 0.30 -0.19 11.66
N VAL A 33 -0.98 0.08 11.89
CA VAL A 33 -1.96 -1.01 12.04
C VAL A 33 -2.13 -1.66 10.67
N ILE A 34 -2.02 -2.99 10.63
CA ILE A 34 -2.12 -3.78 9.40
C ILE A 34 -3.33 -4.70 9.50
N VAL A 35 -4.25 -4.60 8.55
CA VAL A 35 -5.51 -5.38 8.54
C VAL A 35 -5.62 -6.15 7.23
N SER A 36 -6.02 -7.43 7.28
CA SER A 36 -6.29 -8.22 6.07
C SER A 36 -7.46 -7.63 5.29
N ALA A 37 -7.34 -7.56 3.97
CA ALA A 37 -8.35 -6.97 3.09
C ALA A 37 -8.38 -7.65 1.71
N GLN A 38 -9.50 -7.45 1.00
CA GLN A 38 -9.64 -7.84 -0.40
C GLN A 38 -9.80 -6.60 -1.27
N LEU A 39 -9.04 -6.53 -2.36
CA LEU A 39 -9.18 -5.52 -3.39
C LEU A 39 -9.95 -6.13 -4.58
N HIS A 40 -11.20 -5.70 -4.72
CA HIS A 40 -12.09 -6.11 -5.80
C HIS A 40 -11.86 -5.26 -7.06
N GLY A 41 -12.13 -5.84 -8.24
CA GLY A 41 -11.98 -5.17 -9.53
C GLY A 41 -10.54 -5.16 -10.06
N TYR A 42 -9.64 -5.93 -9.45
CA TYR A 42 -8.22 -6.00 -9.84
C TYR A 42 -7.73 -7.43 -9.92
N HIS A 43 -6.81 -7.68 -10.84
CA HIS A 43 -6.10 -8.95 -10.96
C HIS A 43 -4.59 -8.75 -10.80
N LEU A 44 -3.95 -9.69 -10.13
CA LEU A 44 -2.51 -9.70 -9.88
C LEU A 44 -1.81 -10.52 -10.97
N TYR A 45 -0.95 -9.89 -11.74
CA TYR A 45 -0.18 -10.47 -12.83
C TYR A 45 1.28 -10.70 -12.40
N ARG A 46 1.79 -11.91 -12.64
CA ARG A 46 3.22 -12.21 -12.55
C ARG A 46 3.84 -12.15 -13.95
N LEU A 47 4.44 -11.01 -14.27
CA LEU A 47 5.05 -10.79 -15.58
C LEU A 47 6.41 -11.47 -15.66
N LYS A 48 6.66 -12.21 -16.74
CA LYS A 48 7.95 -12.86 -16.99
C LYS A 48 9.08 -11.81 -17.05
N GLY A 49 10.19 -12.07 -16.36
CA GLY A 49 11.32 -11.15 -16.29
C GLY A 49 11.12 -9.95 -15.35
N ARG A 50 10.01 -9.90 -14.59
CA ARG A 50 9.81 -8.92 -13.51
C ARG A 50 9.91 -9.61 -12.15
N LEU A 51 10.61 -8.94 -11.23
CA LEU A 51 10.79 -9.43 -9.87
C LEU A 51 9.48 -9.36 -9.07
N HIS A 52 8.73 -8.28 -9.23
CA HIS A 52 7.50 -8.02 -8.47
C HIS A 52 6.26 -8.17 -9.36
N PRO A 53 5.16 -8.73 -8.81
CA PRO A 53 3.88 -8.78 -9.50
C PRO A 53 3.32 -7.36 -9.68
N CYS A 54 2.45 -7.21 -10.67
CA CYS A 54 1.73 -5.97 -10.94
C CYS A 54 0.22 -6.20 -10.85
N ILE A 55 -0.56 -5.17 -10.56
CA ILE A 55 -2.02 -5.25 -10.59
C ILE A 55 -2.57 -4.44 -11.75
N SER A 56 -3.67 -4.91 -12.33
CA SER A 56 -4.40 -4.19 -13.37
C SER A 56 -5.91 -4.39 -13.15
N PRO A 57 -6.75 -3.42 -13.55
CA PRO A 57 -8.21 -3.60 -13.50
C PRO A 57 -8.65 -4.90 -14.16
N SER A 58 -9.61 -5.58 -13.55
CA SER A 58 -10.22 -6.83 -14.00
C SER A 58 -11.59 -6.96 -13.36
N GLU A 59 -12.64 -7.02 -14.16
CA GLU A 59 -14.04 -6.96 -13.72
C GLU A 59 -14.36 -7.92 -12.57
N ASN A 60 -13.97 -9.19 -12.68
CA ASN A 60 -14.20 -10.21 -11.65
C ASN A 60 -12.94 -10.50 -10.81
N GLY A 61 -11.95 -9.61 -10.87
CA GLY A 61 -10.69 -9.78 -10.17
C GLY A 61 -10.82 -9.51 -8.67
N VAL A 62 -10.18 -10.36 -7.87
CA VAL A 62 -10.07 -10.17 -6.42
C VAL A 62 -8.64 -10.46 -5.99
N ILE A 63 -8.04 -9.53 -5.25
CA ILE A 63 -6.69 -9.67 -4.70
C ILE A 63 -6.79 -9.70 -3.17
N ASN A 64 -6.27 -10.77 -2.57
CA ASN A 64 -6.04 -10.83 -1.12
C ASN A 64 -4.77 -10.04 -0.79
N GLY A 65 -4.90 -9.10 0.15
CA GLY A 65 -3.79 -8.27 0.59
C GLY A 65 -4.01 -7.76 2.01
N LYS A 66 -3.37 -6.64 2.31
CA LYS A 66 -3.55 -5.95 3.59
C LYS A 66 -3.77 -4.47 3.35
N VAL A 67 -4.37 -3.80 4.32
CA VAL A 67 -4.45 -2.34 4.38
C VAL A 67 -3.55 -1.87 5.51
N LEU A 68 -2.65 -0.95 5.18
CA LEU A 68 -1.88 -0.18 6.13
C LEU A 68 -2.70 1.04 6.53
N ILE A 69 -3.02 1.14 7.82
CA ILE A 69 -3.72 2.29 8.39
C ILE A 69 -2.65 3.27 8.91
N PRO A 70 -2.51 4.46 8.30
CA PRO A 70 -1.50 5.44 8.68
C PRO A 70 -1.60 5.84 10.15
N SER A 71 -0.45 5.99 10.81
CA SER A 71 -0.33 6.91 11.93
C SER A 71 0.01 8.32 11.40
N PRO A 72 -0.12 9.41 12.19
CA PRO A 72 0.23 10.77 11.74
C PRO A 72 1.66 10.92 11.17
N SER A 73 2.59 10.04 11.58
CA SER A 73 3.98 10.00 11.10
C SER A 73 4.15 9.34 9.72
N PHE A 74 3.16 8.58 9.27
CA PHE A 74 3.21 7.68 8.10
C PHE A 74 3.04 8.40 6.75
N THR A 75 2.17 9.42 6.69
CA THR A 75 1.70 10.06 5.44
C THR A 75 2.81 10.80 4.66
N ARG A 76 3.94 11.12 5.32
CA ARG A 76 5.09 11.76 4.66
C ARG A 76 6.00 10.77 3.92
N LYS A 77 6.17 9.55 4.42
CA LYS A 77 7.18 8.61 3.90
C LYS A 77 6.69 7.82 2.67
N ILE A 78 5.39 7.47 2.63
CA ILE A 78 4.80 6.68 1.52
C ILE A 78 4.77 7.45 0.19
N ARG A 79 4.57 8.77 0.22
CA ARG A 79 4.56 9.58 -1.02
C ARG A 79 5.91 9.54 -1.76
N GLY A 80 7.02 9.47 -1.04
CA GLY A 80 8.35 9.32 -1.65
C GLY A 80 8.62 7.90 -2.18
N LEU A 81 8.03 6.89 -1.54
CA LEU A 81 8.23 5.49 -1.92
C LEU A 81 7.51 5.10 -3.22
N ASN A 82 6.41 5.79 -3.56
CA ASN A 82 5.60 5.55 -4.75
C ASN A 82 6.37 5.64 -6.08
N GLN A 83 7.53 6.31 -6.12
CA GLN A 83 8.33 6.40 -7.35
C GLN A 83 9.40 5.31 -7.48
N GLN A 84 9.75 4.59 -6.42
CA GLN A 84 11.01 3.83 -6.39
C GLN A 84 10.84 2.35 -6.04
N ILE A 85 9.75 1.99 -5.38
CA ILE A 85 9.38 0.61 -5.06
C ILE A 85 7.93 0.48 -5.49
N GLY A 86 7.58 -0.56 -6.26
CA GLY A 86 6.26 -0.78 -6.88
C GLY A 86 5.09 -0.96 -5.91
N VAL A 87 4.91 -0.01 -5.00
CA VAL A 87 3.72 0.23 -4.20
C VAL A 87 2.88 1.18 -5.04
N PHE A 88 2.24 0.66 -6.08
CA PHE A 88 1.25 1.42 -6.84
C PHE A 88 0.04 1.65 -5.92
N LEU A 89 -0.06 2.85 -5.35
CA LEU A 89 -1.31 3.37 -4.81
C LEU A 89 -2.19 3.80 -6.00
N PHE A 90 -3.48 3.48 -5.92
CA PHE A 90 -4.52 4.24 -6.61
C PHE A 90 -4.81 5.52 -5.82
#